data_AF-A0A915JPJ1-F1
#
_entry.id   AF-A0A915JPJ1-F1
#
_cell.length_a   1.000
_cell.length_b   1.000
_cell.length_c   1.000
_cell.angle_alpha   90.00
_cell.angle_beta   90.00
_cell.angle_gamma   90.00
#
_symmetry.space_group_name_H-M   'P 1'
#
loop_
_entity.id
_entity.type
_entity.pdbx_description
1 polymer ?
#
loop_
_entity_poly.entity_id
_entity_poly.type
_entity_poly.pdbx_seq_one_letter_code
_entity_poly.pdbx_strand_id
1 'polypeptide(L)'
;MCQFKSIFLSSEKSPAPSNFENLKLAVNSQKCIRASGKHCDFDTIGKNGKHHTFFEMLGNWAFNGNLSKLEACEQAWRLLTEDRFFVTYFGGCPEQNLDPDFETRDIWLRKIGLAENRVLSLPLADNFWEMGRSGPCGPCTEIFYFNLDIADVKKTTLDQCTEVWNLVFIQYDRNSDGNLHNLPKMHLDTGKKRKIYLFQAKNLNLNCPEF
;
A
#
# COMPACT_ATOMS: atom_id res chain seq x y z
N MET A 1 -5.29 -6.92 5.59
CA MET A 1 -6.31 -5.94 6.03
C MET A 1 -7.68 -6.54 6.37
N CYS A 2 -8.32 -7.38 5.53
CA CYS A 2 -9.73 -7.77 5.71
C CYS A 2 -10.09 -8.38 7.08
N GLN A 3 -9.24 -9.27 7.60
CA GLN A 3 -9.45 -9.90 8.91
C GLN A 3 -9.33 -8.94 10.10
N PHE A 4 -8.74 -7.75 9.90
CA PHE A 4 -8.54 -6.73 10.93
C PHE A 4 -9.56 -5.59 10.83
N LYS A 5 -10.59 -5.71 9.99
CA LYS A 5 -11.63 -4.68 9.80
C LYS A 5 -12.26 -4.23 11.13
N SER A 6 -12.49 -5.17 12.04
CA SER A 6 -13.04 -4.90 13.38
C SER A 6 -12.18 -3.92 14.20
N ILE A 7 -10.85 -4.04 14.08
CA ILE A 7 -9.90 -3.23 14.83
C ILE A 7 -9.83 -1.82 14.26
N PHE A 8 -9.86 -1.67 12.93
CA PHE A 8 -9.83 -0.35 12.28
C PHE A 8 -11.07 0.49 12.59
N LEU A 9 -12.25 -0.14 12.72
CA LEU A 9 -13.51 0.57 12.92
C LEU A 9 -13.87 0.81 14.39
N SER A 10 -13.04 0.34 15.33
CA SER A 10 -13.36 0.16 16.75
C SER A 10 -14.55 -0.80 16.95
N SER A 11 -14.46 -1.66 17.97
CA SER A 11 -15.31 -2.85 18.17
C SER A 11 -16.82 -2.62 18.15
N GLU A 12 -17.32 -1.40 18.40
CA GLU A 12 -18.76 -1.07 18.40
C GLU A 12 -19.46 -1.34 17.06
N LYS A 13 -18.73 -1.26 15.93
CA LYS A 13 -19.28 -1.51 14.59
C LYS A 13 -18.98 -2.91 14.05
N SER A 14 -18.31 -3.77 14.83
CA SER A 14 -17.93 -5.10 14.35
C SER A 14 -18.92 -6.18 14.78
N PRO A 15 -19.46 -6.98 13.85
CA PRO A 15 -20.44 -8.02 14.19
C PRO A 15 -19.85 -9.25 14.93
N ALA A 16 -18.56 -9.25 15.30
CA ALA A 16 -17.95 -10.34 16.08
C ALA A 16 -16.88 -9.81 17.05
N PRO A 17 -16.76 -10.35 18.28
CA PRO A 17 -15.62 -10.08 19.15
C PRO A 17 -14.37 -10.65 18.48
N SER A 18 -13.48 -9.77 18.01
CA SER A 18 -12.21 -10.22 17.46
C SER A 18 -11.27 -10.54 18.62
N ASN A 19 -10.68 -11.75 18.64
CA ASN A 19 -9.60 -12.14 19.57
C ASN A 19 -8.32 -11.26 19.46
N PHE A 20 -8.41 -10.13 18.77
CA PHE A 20 -7.34 -9.20 18.41
C PHE A 20 -7.55 -7.79 19.01
N GLU A 21 -8.50 -7.60 19.92
CA GLU A 21 -8.84 -6.27 20.49
C GLU A 21 -7.64 -5.50 21.08
N ASN A 22 -6.63 -6.22 21.59
CA ASN A 22 -5.42 -5.64 22.17
C ASN A 22 -4.20 -5.69 21.23
N LEU A 23 -4.38 -6.07 19.96
CA LEU A 23 -3.30 -6.19 19.00
C LEU A 23 -2.79 -4.80 18.62
N LYS A 24 -1.50 -4.53 18.88
CA LYS A 24 -0.86 -3.26 18.53
C LYS A 24 -0.20 -3.29 17.17
N LEU A 25 0.51 -4.38 16.91
CA LEU A 25 1.26 -4.64 15.69
C LEU A 25 0.97 -6.07 15.24
N ALA A 26 0.96 -6.32 13.93
CA ALA A 26 0.83 -7.67 13.38
C ALA A 26 1.57 -7.80 12.05
N VAL A 27 1.98 -9.02 11.71
CA VAL A 27 2.58 -9.35 10.41
C VAL A 27 2.08 -10.73 9.97
N ASN A 28 1.85 -10.93 8.67
CA ASN A 28 1.60 -12.26 8.09
C ASN A 28 1.83 -12.29 6.56
N SER A 29 1.74 -13.50 5.99
CA SER A 29 1.53 -13.72 4.56
C SER A 29 0.07 -14.09 4.32
N GLN A 30 -0.70 -13.20 3.70
CA GLN A 30 -2.10 -13.42 3.39
C GLN A 30 -2.26 -14.02 2.00
N LYS A 31 -2.96 -15.15 1.92
CA LYS A 31 -3.46 -15.70 0.65
C LYS A 31 -4.60 -14.82 0.14
N CYS A 32 -4.44 -14.25 -1.05
CA CYS A 32 -5.40 -13.34 -1.68
C CYS A 32 -5.96 -13.95 -2.97
N ILE A 33 -7.26 -13.72 -3.21
CA ILE A 33 -7.90 -14.01 -4.50
C ILE A 33 -8.56 -12.71 -5.00
N ARG A 34 -8.18 -12.26 -6.20
CA ARG A 34 -8.75 -11.10 -6.90
C ARG A 34 -9.40 -11.54 -8.21
N ALA A 35 -10.61 -12.08 -8.10
CA ALA A 35 -11.37 -12.63 -9.24
C ALA A 35 -12.70 -11.90 -9.51
N SER A 36 -13.09 -10.94 -8.65
CA SER A 36 -14.35 -10.20 -8.77
C SER A 36 -14.34 -8.97 -7.86
N GLY A 37 -15.32 -8.08 -8.03
CA GLY A 37 -15.53 -6.92 -7.15
C GLY A 37 -14.63 -5.73 -7.49
N LYS A 38 -14.36 -4.88 -6.48
CA LYS A 38 -13.58 -3.64 -6.67
C LYS A 38 -12.14 -3.91 -7.12
N HIS A 39 -11.52 -4.91 -6.52
CA HIS A 39 -10.15 -5.34 -6.85
C HIS A 39 -10.25 -6.61 -7.72
N CYS A 40 -10.49 -6.43 -9.02
CA CYS A 40 -10.66 -7.50 -9.99
C CYS A 40 -9.59 -7.43 -11.07
N ASP A 41 -8.71 -8.42 -11.10
CA ASP A 41 -7.60 -8.48 -12.07
C ASP A 41 -7.94 -9.37 -13.29
N PHE A 42 -9.19 -9.81 -13.44
CA PHE A 42 -9.55 -10.89 -14.37
C PHE A 42 -9.15 -10.58 -15.83
N ASP A 43 -9.42 -9.35 -16.28
CA ASP A 43 -9.17 -8.94 -17.66
C ASP A 43 -7.69 -8.67 -17.98
N THR A 44 -6.82 -8.60 -16.96
CA THR A 44 -5.39 -8.29 -17.13
C THR A 44 -4.48 -9.52 -16.99
N ILE A 45 -5.03 -10.65 -16.49
CA ILE A 45 -4.29 -11.91 -16.35
C ILE A 45 -3.77 -12.37 -17.71
N GLY A 46 -2.49 -12.78 -17.72
CA GLY A 46 -1.82 -13.29 -18.92
C GLY A 46 -1.39 -12.22 -19.94
N LYS A 47 -1.78 -10.95 -19.76
CA LYS A 47 -1.45 -9.87 -20.72
C LYS A 47 -0.13 -9.16 -20.40
N ASN A 48 0.14 -8.86 -19.13
CA ASN A 48 1.29 -8.04 -18.73
C ASN A 48 2.28 -8.72 -17.78
N GLY A 49 2.05 -9.99 -17.41
CA GLY A 49 2.93 -10.78 -16.54
C GLY A 49 2.98 -10.32 -15.07
N LYS A 50 2.27 -9.26 -14.69
CA LYS A 50 2.30 -8.65 -13.34
C LYS A 50 1.12 -9.05 -12.45
N HIS A 51 0.01 -9.48 -13.06
CA HIS A 51 -1.25 -9.73 -12.36
C HIS A 51 -1.53 -11.24 -12.23
N HIS A 52 -2.10 -11.62 -11.08
CA HIS A 52 -2.48 -13.00 -10.77
C HIS A 52 -3.83 -13.02 -10.07
N THR A 53 -4.65 -14.03 -10.34
CA THR A 53 -5.89 -14.24 -9.59
C THR A 53 -5.61 -14.60 -8.14
N PHE A 54 -4.67 -15.52 -7.92
CA PHE A 54 -4.21 -15.93 -6.60
C PHE A 54 -2.77 -15.48 -6.36
N PHE A 55 -2.51 -14.87 -5.22
CA PHE A 55 -1.17 -14.45 -4.82
C PHE A 55 -1.06 -14.33 -3.30
N GLU A 56 0.17 -14.30 -2.80
CA GLU A 56 0.46 -13.96 -1.42
C GLU A 56 0.79 -12.48 -1.28
N MET A 57 0.12 -11.84 -0.34
CA MET A 57 0.39 -10.47 0.10
C MET A 57 1.07 -10.52 1.46
N LEU A 58 2.34 -10.10 1.51
CA LEU A 58 3.07 -9.93 2.76
C LEU A 58 2.63 -8.60 3.37
N GLY A 59 2.06 -8.63 4.56
CA GLY A 59 1.53 -7.43 5.20
C GLY A 59 2.06 -7.24 6.61
N ASN A 60 2.18 -5.97 6.99
CA ASN A 60 2.36 -5.54 8.37
C ASN A 60 1.31 -4.48 8.72
N TRP A 61 0.86 -4.50 9.96
CA TRP A 61 -0.18 -3.63 10.47
C TRP A 61 0.25 -2.98 11.76
N ALA A 62 -0.16 -1.73 11.95
CA ALA A 62 -0.10 -1.04 13.23
C ALA A 62 -1.47 -0.43 13.53
N PHE A 63 -1.97 -0.65 14.73
CA PHE A 63 -3.32 -0.23 15.11
C PHE A 63 -3.28 0.95 16.08
N ASN A 64 -4.34 1.76 16.12
CA ASN A 64 -4.55 2.79 17.15
C ASN A 64 -3.41 3.81 17.29
N GLY A 65 -2.76 4.18 16.17
CA GLY A 65 -1.64 5.11 16.16
C GLY A 65 -0.37 4.60 16.83
N ASN A 66 -0.19 3.27 16.97
CA ASN A 66 1.04 2.69 17.52
C ASN A 66 2.26 2.80 16.58
N LEU A 67 2.09 3.32 15.37
CA LEU A 67 3.18 3.59 14.44
C LEU A 67 2.90 4.87 13.64
N SER A 68 3.89 5.75 13.56
CA SER A 68 3.84 6.95 12.73
C SER A 68 4.07 6.63 11.24
N LYS A 69 3.69 7.56 10.35
CA LYS A 69 4.01 7.43 8.92
C LYS A 69 5.52 7.37 8.68
N LEU A 70 6.31 8.14 9.45
CA LEU A 70 7.76 8.14 9.35
C LEU A 70 8.33 6.74 9.62
N GLU A 71 7.99 6.15 10.76
CA GLU A 71 8.47 4.81 11.13
C GLU A 71 8.02 3.76 10.14
N ALA A 72 6.80 3.87 9.60
CA ALA A 72 6.29 2.97 8.57
C ALA A 72 7.14 3.02 7.28
N CYS A 73 7.40 4.23 6.79
CA CYS A 73 8.21 4.45 5.59
C CYS A 73 9.67 4.03 5.81
N GLU A 74 10.27 4.34 6.97
CA GLU A 74 11.63 3.92 7.31
C GLU A 74 11.77 2.39 7.38
N GLN A 75 10.81 1.70 8.00
CA GLN A 75 10.81 0.24 8.06
C GLN A 75 10.66 -0.40 6.69
N ALA A 76 9.75 0.10 5.86
CA ALA A 76 9.58 -0.38 4.49
C ALA A 76 10.86 -0.15 3.67
N TRP A 77 11.44 1.04 3.76
CA TRP A 77 12.65 1.42 3.02
C TRP A 77 13.87 0.60 3.43
N ARG A 78 14.05 0.35 4.74
CA ARG A 78 15.17 -0.45 5.27
C ARG A 78 15.18 -1.89 4.74
N LEU A 79 14.02 -2.44 4.38
CA LEU A 79 13.90 -3.79 3.84
C LEU A 79 14.12 -3.88 2.33
N LEU A 80 14.37 -2.75 1.67
CA LEU A 80 14.72 -2.68 0.25
C LEU A 80 16.22 -2.52 0.11
N THR A 81 16.84 -3.37 -0.71
CA THR A 81 18.31 -3.48 -0.82
C THR A 81 18.87 -2.92 -2.13
N GLU A 82 17.99 -2.46 -3.03
CA GLU A 82 18.35 -1.94 -4.35
C GLU A 82 18.12 -0.42 -4.41
N ASP A 83 18.81 0.26 -5.34
CA ASP A 83 18.75 1.70 -5.54
C ASP A 83 17.76 2.13 -6.64
N ARG A 84 16.99 1.19 -7.18
CA ARG A 84 16.07 1.36 -8.32
C ARG A 84 14.60 1.48 -7.91
N PHE A 85 14.34 2.24 -6.85
CA PHE A 85 12.98 2.53 -6.42
C PHE A 85 12.63 4.00 -6.54
N PHE A 86 11.36 4.23 -6.79
CA PHE A 86 10.70 5.50 -6.56
C PHE A 86 9.43 5.27 -5.75
N VAL A 87 8.91 6.34 -5.20
CA VAL A 87 7.73 6.31 -4.35
C VAL A 87 6.70 7.29 -4.83
N THR A 88 5.45 7.03 -4.46
CA THR A 88 4.32 7.90 -4.77
C THR A 88 3.68 8.40 -3.48
N TYR A 89 2.98 9.52 -3.52
CA TYR A 89 2.18 10.02 -2.41
C TYR A 89 0.86 10.58 -2.93
N PHE A 90 -0.15 10.62 -2.05
CA PHE A 90 -1.47 11.11 -2.40
C PHE A 90 -1.47 12.61 -2.72
N GLY A 91 -1.84 12.93 -3.96
CA GLY A 91 -1.88 14.30 -4.49
C GLY A 91 -3.12 15.11 -4.13
N GLY A 92 -4.03 14.58 -3.32
CA GLY A 92 -5.29 15.23 -2.97
C GLY A 92 -6.42 14.96 -3.97
N CYS A 93 -7.63 15.33 -3.57
CA CYS A 93 -8.84 15.34 -4.40
C CYS A 93 -9.75 16.46 -3.90
N PRO A 94 -9.65 17.66 -4.51
CA PRO A 94 -10.50 18.80 -4.14
C PRO A 94 -12.00 18.51 -4.23
N GLU A 95 -12.41 17.67 -5.19
CA GLU A 95 -13.82 17.28 -5.39
C GLU A 95 -14.39 16.48 -4.20
N GLN A 96 -13.53 15.76 -3.46
CA GLN A 96 -13.89 15.05 -2.24
C GLN A 96 -13.43 15.77 -0.97
N ASN A 97 -12.96 17.02 -1.09
CA ASN A 97 -12.41 17.81 0.01
C ASN A 97 -11.28 17.08 0.76
N LEU A 98 -10.39 16.43 -0.01
CA LEU A 98 -9.22 15.72 0.50
C LEU A 98 -7.95 16.45 0.12
N ASP A 99 -7.18 16.88 1.12
CA ASP A 99 -5.91 17.55 0.90
C ASP A 99 -4.81 16.58 0.43
N PRO A 100 -3.79 17.09 -0.30
CA PRO A 100 -2.59 16.31 -0.60
C PRO A 100 -1.85 15.88 0.68
N ASP A 101 -1.29 14.67 0.67
CA ASP A 101 -0.51 14.14 1.80
C ASP A 101 0.94 14.64 1.78
N PHE A 102 1.11 15.93 2.08
CA PHE A 102 2.43 16.57 2.13
C PHE A 102 3.33 16.05 3.25
N GLU A 103 2.74 15.47 4.31
CA GLU A 103 3.50 14.82 5.38
C GLU A 103 4.31 13.65 4.81
N THR A 104 3.63 12.76 4.07
CA THR A 104 4.28 11.60 3.42
C THR A 104 5.32 12.03 2.39
N ARG A 105 5.03 13.07 1.58
CA ARG A 105 6.01 13.67 0.67
C ARG A 105 7.27 14.11 1.41
N ASP A 106 7.10 14.86 2.49
CA ASP A 106 8.23 15.42 3.25
C ASP A 106 9.03 14.35 3.99
N ILE A 107 8.39 13.25 4.43
CA ILE A 107 9.07 12.07 4.95
C ILE A 107 10.02 11.50 3.90
N TRP A 108 9.53 11.24 2.68
CA TRP A 108 10.36 10.68 1.61
C TRP A 108 11.50 11.60 1.19
N LEU A 109 11.22 12.90 1.00
CA LEU A 109 12.22 13.86 0.54
C LEU A 109 13.25 14.23 1.61
N ARG A 110 12.82 14.48 2.85
CA ARG A 110 13.67 15.11 3.87
C ARG A 110 14.15 14.17 4.96
N LYS A 111 13.37 13.14 5.30
CA LYS A 111 13.72 12.19 6.36
C LYS A 111 14.47 10.99 5.79
N ILE A 112 13.93 10.42 4.71
CA ILE A 112 14.55 9.28 4.01
C ILE A 112 15.60 9.76 3.00
N GLY A 113 15.42 10.94 2.40
CA GLY A 113 16.43 11.57 1.54
C GLY A 113 16.36 11.14 0.08
N LEU A 114 15.17 10.81 -0.42
CA LEU A 114 14.97 10.53 -1.84
C LEU A 114 15.09 11.82 -2.67
N ALA A 115 15.69 11.68 -3.86
CA ALA A 115 15.70 12.74 -4.85
C ALA A 115 14.27 13.10 -5.30
N GLU A 116 14.02 14.37 -5.60
CA GLU A 116 12.68 14.87 -5.95
C GLU A 116 12.09 14.18 -7.19
N ASN A 117 12.93 13.80 -8.15
CA ASN A 117 12.49 13.04 -9.34
C ASN A 117 12.08 11.59 -9.03
N ARG A 118 12.22 11.12 -7.78
CA ARG A 118 11.80 9.79 -7.30
C ARG A 118 10.62 9.84 -6.33
N VAL A 119 10.03 11.01 -6.10
CA VAL A 119 8.83 11.18 -5.25
C VAL A 119 7.73 11.80 -6.10
N LEU A 120 6.75 10.98 -6.50
CA LEU A 120 5.69 11.38 -7.42
C LEU A 120 4.37 11.62 -6.69
N SER A 121 3.61 12.61 -7.14
CA SER A 121 2.25 12.86 -6.67
C SER A 121 1.27 12.14 -7.60
N LEU A 122 0.40 11.26 -7.09
CA LEU A 122 -0.65 10.61 -7.89
C LEU A 122 -2.05 10.95 -7.39
N PRO A 123 -3.07 10.88 -8.26
CA PRO A 123 -4.45 11.21 -7.90
C PRO A 123 -5.09 10.16 -7.00
N LEU A 124 -6.35 10.42 -6.62
CA LEU A 124 -7.19 9.54 -5.80
C LEU A 124 -7.29 8.11 -6.30
N ALA A 125 -7.33 7.89 -7.62
CA ALA A 125 -7.47 6.55 -8.18
C ALA A 125 -6.28 5.63 -7.82
N ASP A 126 -5.10 6.20 -7.60
CA ASP A 126 -3.86 5.45 -7.39
C ASP A 126 -3.39 5.52 -5.93
N ASN A 127 -3.41 6.71 -5.30
CA ASN A 127 -2.89 6.90 -3.95
C ASN A 127 -3.96 7.11 -2.87
N PHE A 128 -5.21 6.70 -3.11
CA PHE A 128 -6.22 6.59 -2.07
C PHE A 128 -6.80 5.17 -2.05
N TRP A 129 -6.38 4.37 -1.08
CA TRP A 129 -6.71 2.96 -1.04
C TRP A 129 -8.01 2.70 -0.27
N GLU A 130 -8.83 1.79 -0.80
CA GLU A 130 -10.12 1.44 -0.23
C GLU A 130 -10.36 -0.08 -0.27
N MET A 131 -10.91 -0.61 0.81
CA MET A 131 -11.25 -2.04 0.92
C MET A 131 -12.31 -2.49 -0.10
N GLY A 132 -13.27 -1.62 -0.37
CA GLY A 132 -14.45 -1.93 -1.17
C GLY A 132 -15.25 -0.67 -1.48
N ARG A 133 -16.57 -0.81 -1.65
CA ARG A 133 -17.48 0.35 -1.74
C ARG A 133 -17.63 1.08 -0.40
N SER A 134 -17.46 0.35 0.71
CA SER A 134 -17.51 0.88 2.08
C SER A 134 -16.46 0.19 2.96
N GLY A 135 -16.11 0.83 4.07
CA GLY A 135 -15.17 0.35 5.08
C GLY A 135 -13.90 1.22 5.21
N PRO A 136 -12.89 0.70 5.95
CA PRO A 136 -11.65 1.41 6.21
C PRO A 136 -10.91 1.76 4.92
N CYS A 137 -10.43 3.01 4.86
CA CYS A 137 -9.71 3.57 3.72
C CYS A 137 -8.80 4.73 4.15
N GLY A 138 -7.95 5.17 3.23
CA GLY A 138 -7.07 6.31 3.48
C GLY A 138 -6.07 6.57 2.35
N PRO A 139 -5.34 7.70 2.44
CA PRO A 139 -4.23 7.97 1.56
C PRO A 139 -3.16 6.89 1.72
N CYS A 140 -2.44 6.61 0.65
CA CYS A 140 -1.36 5.65 0.67
C CYS A 140 -0.12 6.17 -0.06
N THR A 141 1.00 5.52 0.22
CA THR A 141 2.25 5.67 -0.53
C THR A 141 2.64 4.32 -1.08
N GLU A 142 3.01 4.30 -2.36
CA GLU A 142 3.41 3.06 -3.03
C GLU A 142 4.86 3.14 -3.44
N ILE A 143 5.55 2.01 -3.33
CA ILE A 143 6.94 1.86 -3.73
C ILE A 143 6.96 1.06 -5.03
N PHE A 144 7.59 1.63 -6.04
CA PHE A 144 7.70 1.04 -7.37
C PHE A 144 9.14 0.71 -7.68
N TYR A 145 9.33 -0.43 -8.34
CA TYR A 145 10.59 -0.86 -8.92
C TYR A 145 10.60 -0.58 -10.41
N PHE A 146 11.74 -0.14 -10.92
CA PHE A 146 11.98 -0.02 -12.35
C PHE A 146 13.12 -0.93 -12.82
N ASN A 147 12.88 -1.65 -13.91
CA ASN A 147 13.82 -2.64 -14.44
C ASN A 147 14.80 -2.07 -15.48
N LEU A 148 14.65 -0.80 -15.87
CA LEU A 148 15.44 -0.12 -16.90
C LEU A 148 16.29 0.98 -16.27
N ASP A 149 17.45 1.33 -16.83
CA ASP A 149 18.19 2.53 -16.38
C ASP A 149 17.41 3.79 -16.79
N ILE A 150 16.48 4.19 -15.91
CA ILE A 150 15.64 5.36 -16.11
C ILE A 150 16.37 6.57 -15.54
N ALA A 151 16.77 7.48 -16.43
CA ALA A 151 17.34 8.77 -16.03
C ALA A 151 16.33 9.70 -15.34
N ASP A 152 15.03 9.55 -15.65
CA ASP A 152 13.95 10.38 -15.10
C ASP A 152 12.62 9.59 -14.99
N VAL A 153 12.20 9.32 -13.75
CA VAL A 153 10.95 8.58 -13.48
C VAL A 153 9.73 9.36 -13.96
N LYS A 154 9.76 10.70 -13.96
CA LYS A 154 8.64 11.52 -14.43
C LYS A 154 8.35 11.34 -15.92
N LYS A 155 9.33 10.90 -16.71
CA LYS A 155 9.20 10.60 -18.15
C LYS A 155 8.81 9.16 -18.42
N THR A 156 8.79 8.31 -17.39
CA THR A 156 8.43 6.90 -17.50
C THR A 156 6.96 6.73 -17.14
N THR A 157 6.22 6.02 -17.97
CA THR A 157 4.83 5.64 -17.62
C THR A 157 4.85 4.64 -16.46
N LEU A 158 4.01 4.84 -15.44
CA LEU A 158 3.83 3.88 -14.32
C LEU A 158 3.64 2.43 -14.79
N ASP A 159 3.01 2.23 -15.95
CA ASP A 159 2.80 0.92 -16.58
C ASP A 159 4.08 0.13 -16.86
N GLN A 160 5.22 0.82 -17.07
CA GLN A 160 6.53 0.21 -17.27
C GLN A 160 7.18 -0.20 -15.94
N CYS A 161 6.73 0.38 -14.84
CA CYS A 161 7.21 0.12 -13.50
C CYS A 161 6.39 -0.99 -12.83
N THR A 162 6.94 -1.59 -11.77
CA THR A 162 6.25 -2.64 -11.02
C THR A 162 6.00 -2.15 -9.60
N GLU A 163 4.74 -2.00 -9.22
CA GLU A 163 4.33 -1.73 -7.83
C GLU A 163 4.75 -2.88 -6.93
N VAL A 164 5.61 -2.59 -5.95
CA VAL A 164 6.22 -3.56 -5.04
C VAL A 164 5.45 -3.65 -3.74
N TRP A 165 5.15 -2.49 -3.17
CA TRP A 165 4.64 -2.36 -1.81
C TRP A 165 3.74 -1.13 -1.71
N ASN A 166 2.52 -1.31 -1.21
CA ASN A 166 1.62 -0.22 -0.85
C ASN A 166 1.54 -0.10 0.69
N LEU A 167 1.72 1.13 1.20
CA LEU A 167 1.55 1.50 2.61
C LEU A 167 0.33 2.42 2.71
N VAL A 168 -0.76 1.90 3.25
CA VAL A 168 -2.02 2.61 3.44
C VAL A 168 -2.09 3.17 4.85
N PHE A 169 -2.31 4.48 4.95
CA PHE A 169 -2.56 5.18 6.20
C PHE A 169 -4.08 5.27 6.42
N ILE A 170 -4.63 4.22 7.01
CA ILE A 170 -6.06 4.09 7.28
C ILE A 170 -6.48 5.16 8.28
N GLN A 171 -7.23 6.16 7.79
CA GLN A 171 -7.66 7.31 8.59
C GLN A 171 -9.15 7.65 8.38
N TYR A 172 -9.84 6.95 7.46
CA TYR A 172 -11.26 7.13 7.20
C TYR A 172 -12.02 5.80 7.18
N ASP A 173 -13.33 5.89 7.43
CA ASP A 173 -14.34 4.87 7.13
C ASP A 173 -15.30 5.41 6.07
N ARG A 174 -15.38 4.76 4.90
CA ARG A 174 -16.36 5.12 3.87
C ARG A 174 -17.66 4.37 4.13
N ASN A 175 -18.78 5.10 4.23
CA ASN A 175 -20.08 4.47 4.39
C ASN A 175 -20.67 3.99 3.04
N SER A 176 -21.83 3.33 3.06
CA SER A 176 -22.51 2.85 1.84
C SER A 176 -22.95 3.96 0.88
N ASP A 177 -23.14 5.17 1.40
CA ASP A 177 -23.57 6.35 0.64
C ASP A 177 -22.38 7.07 -0.02
N GLY A 178 -21.17 6.59 0.23
CA GLY A 178 -19.92 7.17 -0.29
C GLY A 178 -19.30 8.26 0.59
N ASN A 179 -19.90 8.61 1.73
CA ASN A 179 -19.38 9.61 2.65
C ASN A 179 -18.18 9.07 3.45
N LEU A 180 -17.17 9.92 3.64
CA LEU A 180 -15.97 9.62 4.44
C LEU A 180 -16.12 10.15 5.86
N HIS A 181 -15.88 9.28 6.84
CA HIS A 181 -15.86 9.62 8.26
C HIS A 181 -14.45 9.46 8.81
N ASN A 182 -13.94 10.45 9.54
CA ASN A 182 -12.64 10.36 10.20
C ASN A 182 -12.63 9.25 11.26
N LEU A 183 -11.57 8.45 11.28
CA LEU A 183 -11.31 7.52 12.37
C LEU A 183 -10.68 8.26 13.56
N PRO A 184 -10.92 7.82 14.81
CA PRO A 184 -10.33 8.47 15.99
C PRO A 184 -8.79 8.41 16.04
N LYS A 185 -8.21 7.39 15.38
CA LYS A 185 -6.78 7.14 15.29
C LYS A 185 -6.46 6.67 13.87
N MET A 186 -5.25 6.99 13.40
CA MET A 186 -4.69 6.43 12.18
C MET A 186 -4.18 5.02 12.44
N HIS A 187 -4.31 4.13 11.46
CA HIS A 187 -3.74 2.79 11.46
C HIS A 187 -2.89 2.59 10.20
N LEU A 188 -1.89 1.72 10.29
CA LEU A 188 -1.10 1.27 9.14
C LEU A 188 -1.63 -0.06 8.62
N ASP A 189 -1.80 -0.15 7.31
CA ASP A 189 -2.02 -1.37 6.55
C ASP A 189 -1.05 -1.42 5.38
N THR A 190 -0.17 -2.42 5.33
CA THR A 190 0.75 -2.59 4.20
C THR A 190 0.49 -3.88 3.44
N GLY A 191 0.83 -3.87 2.15
CA GLY A 191 0.79 -5.04 1.29
C GLY A 191 1.93 -5.04 0.27
N LYS A 192 2.81 -6.03 0.37
CA LYS A 192 3.91 -6.31 -0.57
C LYS A 192 3.64 -7.59 -1.34
N LYS A 193 3.80 -7.57 -2.67
CA LYS A 193 3.64 -8.78 -3.51
C LYS A 193 4.88 -9.68 -3.37
N ARG A 194 4.71 -10.92 -2.87
CA ARG A 194 5.83 -11.87 -2.63
C ARG A 194 6.68 -12.15 -3.87
N LYS A 195 6.08 -12.26 -5.06
CA LYS A 195 6.80 -12.62 -6.30
C LYS A 195 7.86 -11.61 -6.73
N ILE A 196 7.72 -10.34 -6.38
CA ILE A 196 8.73 -9.32 -6.71
C ILE A 196 10.01 -9.56 -5.90
N TYR A 197 9.88 -10.01 -4.65
CA TYR A 197 11.02 -10.44 -3.86
C TYR A 197 11.76 -11.63 -4.49
N LEU A 198 11.03 -12.59 -5.08
CA LEU A 198 11.64 -13.73 -5.78
C LEU A 198 12.37 -13.31 -7.07
N PHE A 199 11.90 -12.27 -7.76
CA PHE A 199 12.58 -11.70 -8.93
C PHE A 199 13.91 -11.03 -8.53
N GLN A 200 13.90 -10.24 -7.46
CA GLN A 200 15.10 -9.64 -6.87
C GLN A 200 16.07 -10.71 -6.37
N ALA A 201 15.57 -11.73 -5.67
CA ALA A 201 16.35 -12.87 -5.20
C ALA A 201 17.01 -13.64 -6.36
N LYS A 202 16.30 -13.88 -7.48
CA LYS A 202 16.87 -14.49 -8.69
C LYS A 202 17.96 -13.63 -9.32
N ASN A 203 17.78 -12.31 -9.42
CA ASN A 203 18.82 -11.40 -9.91
C ASN A 203 20.06 -11.35 -8.98
N LEU A 204 19.87 -11.66 -7.70
CA LEU A 204 20.93 -11.79 -6.69
C LEU A 204 21.49 -13.22 -6.56
N ASN A 205 21.19 -14.14 -7.49
CA ASN A 205 21.59 -15.56 -7.44
C ASN A 205 21.14 -16.34 -6.19
N LEU A 206 20.07 -15.91 -5.53
CA LEU A 206 19.44 -16.66 -4.45
C LEU A 206 18.46 -17.68 -5.04
N ASN A 207 18.74 -18.97 -4.83
CA ASN A 207 17.87 -20.06 -5.29
C ASN A 207 16.47 -19.93 -4.66
N CYS A 208 15.47 -19.66 -5.49
CA CYS A 208 14.06 -19.58 -5.10
C CYS A 208 13.26 -20.66 -5.84
N PRO A 209 12.85 -21.75 -5.15
CA PRO A 209 12.27 -22.94 -5.78
C PRO A 209 10.76 -22.87 -6.08
N GLU A 210 10.09 -21.73 -5.92
CA GLU A 210 8.60 -21.67 -5.94
C GLU A 210 7.98 -21.29 -7.30
N PHE A 211 8.58 -21.75 -8.40
CA PHE A 211 7.89 -21.91 -9.68
C PHE A 211 8.34 -23.17 -10.39
#